data_AF-A0A5C7QA66-F1
#
_entry.id   AF-A0A5C7QA66-F1
#
_cell.length_a   1.000
_cell.length_b   1.000
_cell.length_c   1.000
_cell.angle_alpha   90.00
_cell.angle_beta   90.00
_cell.angle_gamma   90.00
#
_symmetry.space_group_name_H-M   'P 1'
#
loop_
_entity.id
_entity.type
_entity.pdbx_description
1 polymer ?
#
loop_
_entity_poly.entity_id
_entity_poly.type
_entity_poly.pdbx_seq_one_letter_code
_entity_poly.pdbx_strand_id
1 'polypeptide(L)'
;MEPVNSVDPESETLTLDPNELTLGEGEEFEELTGVTVASIKPGAALPVKALTVLVYLIRRRTDPSYSLEDARKVRFAELPQGPKA
;
A
#
# COMPACT_ATOMS: atom_id res chain seq x y z
N MET A 1 30.47 26.40 -6.32
CA MET A 1 29.06 26.18 -6.69
C MET A 1 28.84 24.68 -6.58
N GLU A 2 28.33 24.25 -5.44
CA GLU A 2 28.03 22.83 -5.19
C GLU A 2 26.65 22.53 -5.78
N PRO A 3 26.43 21.36 -6.40
CA PRO A 3 25.12 21.00 -6.89
C PRO A 3 24.21 20.74 -5.68
N VAL A 4 23.14 21.54 -5.59
CA VAL A 4 22.02 21.28 -4.69
C VAL A 4 21.40 19.94 -5.09
N ASN A 5 21.68 18.91 -4.30
CA ASN A 5 20.98 17.65 -4.38
C ASN A 5 19.59 17.89 -3.79
N SER A 6 18.64 18.26 -4.65
CA SER A 6 17.23 18.39 -4.28
C SER A 6 16.72 17.02 -3.90
N VAL A 7 16.73 16.72 -2.61
CA VAL A 7 16.00 15.60 -2.05
C VAL A 7 14.54 16.03 -2.09
N ASP A 8 13.74 15.46 -3.01
CA ASP A 8 12.30 15.67 -3.06
C ASP A 8 11.69 15.34 -1.68
N PRO A 9 11.10 16.30 -0.94
CA PRO A 9 10.66 16.07 0.43
C PRO A 9 9.31 15.34 0.56
N GLU A 10 8.71 14.88 -0.55
CA GLU A 10 7.35 14.31 -0.56
C GLU A 10 7.27 12.94 -1.24
N SER A 11 8.37 12.19 -1.27
CA SER A 11 8.27 10.75 -1.52
C SER A 11 7.72 10.11 -0.24
N GLU A 12 6.43 10.31 0.03
CA GLU A 12 5.70 9.60 1.08
C GLU A 12 5.93 8.11 0.86
N THR A 13 6.80 7.53 1.67
CA THR A 13 6.95 6.09 1.77
C THR A 13 5.66 5.57 2.38
N LEU A 14 4.67 5.31 1.52
CA LEU A 14 3.49 4.52 1.87
C LEU A 14 4.03 3.30 2.60
N THR A 15 3.64 3.01 3.84
CA THR A 15 4.08 1.77 4.50
C THR A 15 2.92 0.79 4.41
N LEU A 16 3.14 -0.34 3.75
CA LEU A 16 2.12 -1.37 3.57
C LEU A 16 2.15 -2.32 4.77
N ASP A 17 1.50 -1.95 5.87
CA ASP A 17 1.35 -2.82 7.02
C ASP A 17 -0.12 -3.26 7.21
N PRO A 18 -0.43 -4.56 7.13
CA PRO A 18 -1.78 -5.07 7.28
C PRO A 18 -2.32 -4.96 8.71
N ASN A 19 -1.46 -4.80 9.74
CA ASN A 19 -1.90 -4.62 11.12
C ASN A 19 -2.39 -3.19 11.38
N GLU A 20 -2.07 -2.25 10.49
CA GLU A 20 -2.60 -0.89 10.53
C GLU A 20 -4.03 -0.79 9.97
N LEU A 21 -4.59 -1.87 9.41
CA LEU A 21 -5.97 -1.91 8.94
C LEU A 21 -6.95 -1.89 10.11
N THR A 22 -7.96 -1.03 10.03
CA THR A 22 -9.14 -1.13 10.90
C THR A 22 -9.94 -2.40 10.54
N LEU A 23 -10.81 -2.86 11.45
CA LEU A 23 -11.64 -4.04 11.19
C LEU A 23 -12.49 -3.89 9.92
N GLY A 24 -13.07 -2.71 9.68
CA GLY A 24 -13.87 -2.45 8.47
C GLY A 24 -13.03 -2.46 7.19
N GLU A 25 -11.78 -1.97 7.24
CA GLU A 25 -10.85 -2.08 6.11
C GLU A 25 -10.38 -3.53 5.90
N GLY A 26 -10.27 -4.30 6.98
CA GLY A 26 -10.01 -5.73 6.93
C GLY A 26 -11.14 -6.46 6.21
N GLU A 27 -12.40 -6.22 6.59
CA GLU A 27 -13.57 -6.79 5.92
C GLU A 27 -13.63 -6.40 4.43
N GLU A 28 -13.41 -5.12 4.10
CA GLU A 28 -13.37 -4.64 2.71
C GLU A 28 -12.20 -5.30 1.93
N PHE A 29 -11.05 -5.50 2.55
CA PHE A 29 -9.93 -6.22 1.96
C PHE A 29 -10.31 -7.67 1.63
N GLU A 30 -10.94 -8.40 2.56
CA GLU A 30 -11.35 -9.79 2.35
C GLU A 30 -12.39 -9.89 1.23
N GLU A 31 -13.37 -8.97 1.18
CA GLU A 31 -14.39 -8.94 0.14
C GLU A 31 -13.77 -8.69 -1.25
N LEU A 32 -12.88 -7.71 -1.36
CA LEU A 32 -12.28 -7.33 -2.64
C LEU A 32 -11.27 -8.36 -3.13
N THR A 33 -10.52 -8.99 -2.23
CA THR A 33 -9.41 -9.89 -2.60
C THR A 33 -9.82 -11.36 -2.62
N GLY A 34 -10.75 -11.77 -1.75
CA GLY A 34 -11.07 -13.17 -1.44
C GLY A 34 -10.06 -13.84 -0.50
N VAL A 35 -9.14 -13.07 0.11
CA VAL A 35 -8.09 -13.57 1.00
C VAL A 35 -8.34 -13.06 2.40
N THR A 36 -8.33 -13.96 3.39
CA THR A 36 -8.47 -13.58 4.80
C THR A 36 -7.27 -12.76 5.27
N VAL A 37 -7.49 -11.68 5.99
CA VAL A 37 -6.42 -10.82 6.56
C VAL A 37 -5.50 -11.64 7.46
N ALA A 38 -6.04 -12.59 8.21
CA ALA A 38 -5.28 -13.52 9.05
C ALA A 38 -4.30 -14.42 8.28
N SER A 39 -4.45 -14.56 6.96
CA SER A 39 -3.54 -15.33 6.12
C SER A 39 -2.34 -14.51 5.62
N ILE A 40 -2.36 -13.19 5.82
CA ILE A 40 -1.26 -12.30 5.46
C ILE A 40 -0.17 -12.45 6.51
N LYS A 41 1.01 -12.89 6.08
CA LYS A 41 2.20 -12.96 6.92
C LYS A 41 3.16 -11.82 6.55
N PRO A 42 3.80 -11.16 7.52
CA PRO A 42 4.88 -10.23 7.24
C PRO A 42 5.96 -10.90 6.38
N GLY A 43 6.36 -10.24 5.29
CA GLY A 43 7.38 -10.75 4.36
C GLY A 43 6.90 -11.86 3.41
N ALA A 44 5.63 -12.27 3.45
CA ALA A 44 5.09 -13.17 2.44
C ALA A 44 4.81 -12.43 1.13
N ALA A 45 5.02 -13.12 0.01
CA ALA A 45 4.63 -12.61 -1.31
C ALA A 45 3.09 -12.53 -1.38
N LEU A 46 2.56 -11.31 -1.39
CA LEU A 46 1.13 -11.07 -1.58
C LEU A 46 0.77 -11.10 -3.07
N PRO A 47 -0.42 -11.62 -3.43
CA PRO A 47 -0.94 -11.45 -4.78
C PRO A 47 -0.98 -9.96 -5.17
N VAL A 48 -0.70 -9.64 -6.43
CA VAL A 48 -0.75 -8.24 -6.92
C VAL A 48 -2.11 -7.60 -6.63
N LYS A 49 -3.20 -8.36 -6.72
CA LYS A 49 -4.55 -7.91 -6.36
C LYS A 49 -4.65 -7.46 -4.90
N ALA A 50 -4.03 -8.19 -3.97
CA ALA A 50 -4.00 -7.82 -2.56
C ALA A 50 -3.19 -6.53 -2.34
N LEU A 51 -2.04 -6.40 -2.99
CA LEU A 51 -1.24 -5.17 -2.95
C LEU A 51 -2.04 -3.97 -3.48
N THR A 52 -2.76 -4.12 -4.59
CA THR A 52 -3.62 -3.05 -5.13
C THR A 52 -4.69 -2.61 -4.13
N VAL A 53 -5.34 -3.57 -3.46
CA VAL A 53 -6.37 -3.24 -2.46
C VAL A 53 -5.77 -2.58 -1.23
N LEU A 54 -4.61 -3.03 -0.75
CA LEU A 54 -3.91 -2.37 0.36
C LEU A 54 -3.54 -0.93 0.02
N VAL A 55 -2.99 -0.67 -1.16
CA VAL A 55 -2.67 0.68 -1.63
C VAL A 55 -3.92 1.55 -1.68
N TYR A 56 -5.02 1.03 -2.22
CA TYR A 56 -6.31 1.71 -2.25
C TYR A 56 -6.79 2.09 -0.85
N LEU A 57 -6.83 1.12 0.08
CA LEU A 57 -7.30 1.35 1.46
C LEU A 57 -6.46 2.40 2.17
N ILE A 58 -5.12 2.29 2.08
CA ILE A 58 -4.21 3.21 2.78
C ILE A 58 -4.30 4.62 2.20
N ARG A 59 -4.29 4.77 0.87
CA ARG A 59 -4.40 6.09 0.22
C ARG A 59 -5.77 6.73 0.46
N ARG A 60 -6.84 5.93 0.54
CA ARG A 60 -8.19 6.43 0.81
C ARG A 60 -8.33 7.09 2.19
N ARG A 61 -7.46 6.75 3.16
CA ARG A 61 -7.45 7.38 4.49
C ARG A 61 -7.12 8.87 4.42
N THR A 62 -6.23 9.26 3.52
CA THR A 62 -5.80 10.66 3.34
C THR A 62 -6.51 11.34 2.17
N ASP A 63 -6.95 10.57 1.17
CA ASP A 63 -7.74 11.04 0.03
C ASP A 63 -9.00 10.18 -0.19
N PRO A 64 -10.17 10.55 0.37
CA PRO A 64 -11.39 9.77 0.24
C PRO A 64 -11.89 9.57 -1.20
N SER A 65 -11.42 10.38 -2.15
CA SER A 65 -11.72 10.28 -3.58
C SER A 65 -10.85 9.27 -4.32
N TYR A 66 -9.80 8.74 -3.68
CA TYR A 66 -8.90 7.78 -4.27
C TYR A 66 -9.65 6.49 -4.64
N SER A 67 -9.56 6.07 -5.91
CA SER A 67 -10.29 4.92 -6.42
C SER A 67 -9.42 3.67 -6.54
N LEU A 68 -10.06 2.51 -6.62
CA LEU A 68 -9.36 1.25 -6.91
C LEU A 68 -8.66 1.28 -8.29
N GLU A 69 -9.19 2.05 -9.25
CA GLU A 69 -8.55 2.23 -10.55
C GLU A 69 -7.27 3.05 -10.45
N ASP A 70 -7.21 4.02 -9.55
CA ASP A 70 -5.99 4.79 -9.29
C ASP A 70 -4.92 3.93 -8.62
N ALA A 71 -5.32 3.04 -7.70
CA ALA A 71 -4.40 2.09 -7.08
C ALA A 71 -3.71 1.17 -8.10
N ARG A 72 -4.39 0.81 -9.20
CA ARG A 72 -3.81 -0.02 -10.29
C ARG A 72 -2.75 0.69 -11.11
N LYS A 73 -2.69 2.02 -11.05
CA LYS A 73 -1.71 2.84 -11.79
C LYS A 73 -0.40 3.00 -11.01
N VAL A 74 -0.38 2.64 -9.72
CA VAL A 74 0.80 2.72 -8.86
C VAL A 74 1.86 1.74 -9.33
N ARG A 75 3.09 2.21 -9.49
CA ARG A 75 4.23 1.38 -9.92
C ARG A 75 4.81 0.65 -8.72
N PHE A 76 5.34 -0.55 -8.94
CA PHE A 76 6.05 -1.31 -7.90
C PHE A 76 7.25 -0.56 -7.31
N ALA A 77 7.88 0.33 -8.08
CA ALA A 77 8.97 1.18 -7.61
C ALA A 77 8.54 2.25 -6.60
N GLU A 78 7.25 2.57 -6.55
CA GLU A 78 6.65 3.55 -5.62
C GLU A 78 6.13 2.86 -4.35
N LEU A 79 6.08 1.53 -4.33
CA LEU A 79 5.71 0.78 -3.13
C LEU A 79 6.91 0.70 -2.19
N PRO A 80 6.67 0.80 -0.86
CA PRO A 80 7.72 0.55 0.13
C PRO A 80 8.25 -0.85 -0.08
N GLN A 81 9.53 -0.95 -0.38
CA GLN A 81 10.22 -2.23 -0.27
C GLN A 81 10.36 -2.48 1.24
N GLY A 82 9.70 -3.52 1.77
CA GLY A 82 9.98 -4.00 3.12
C GLY A 82 11.48 -4.28 3.29
N PRO A 83 12.00 -4.30 4.52
CA PRO A 83 13.43 -4.48 4.75
C PRO A 83 13.95 -5.69 3.97
N LYS A 84 14.98 -5.46 3.15
CA LYS A 84 15.71 -6.54 2.47
C LYS A 84 16.24 -7.47 3.56
N ALA A 85 15.72 -8.68 3.62
CA ALA A 85 16.27 -9.75 4.46
C ALA A 85 17.74 -10.02 4.10
#